data_AF-A7HCK0-F1
#
_entry.id   AF-A7HCK0-F1
#
_cell.length_a   1.000
_cell.length_b   1.000
_cell.length_c   1.000
_cell.angle_alpha   90.00
_cell.angle_beta   90.00
_cell.angle_gamma   90.00
#
_symmetry.space_group_name_H-M   'P 1'
#
loop_
_entity.id
_entity.type
_entity.pdbx_description
1 polymer ?
#
loop_
_entity_poly.entity_id
_entity_poly.type
_entity_poly.pdbx_seq_one_letter_code
_entity_poly.pdbx_strand_id
1 'polypeptide(L)'
;MRDPRLAPFRLPALAFAAFLLVQAGSAAALFALKLGGSAAGVRAFYLGDAERFAAPKSLAGLLEVAVPHLAAIPLVLFAAVHVVSFARALPARVARALAATSFGAALAGIAASFGVRYLGAALAPAKVAAFALLELTLLAWAALLGAVFLPARGGARARREAPLRTDSAAAAAQEMVE
;
A
#
# COMPACT_ATOMS: atom_id res chain seq x y z
N MET A 1 14.05 -11.43 9.84
CA MET A 1 14.22 -11.32 8.38
C MET A 1 14.49 -12.72 7.87
N ARG A 2 13.68 -13.24 6.93
CA ARG A 2 13.69 -14.66 6.56
C ARG A 2 14.76 -15.04 5.52
N ASP A 3 15.29 -14.07 4.77
CA ASP A 3 16.37 -14.26 3.79
C ASP A 3 17.47 -13.19 3.99
N PRO A 4 18.74 -13.57 4.28
CA PRO A 4 19.85 -12.63 4.44
C PRO A 4 20.11 -11.75 3.22
N ARG A 5 19.79 -12.22 2.00
CA ARG A 5 19.98 -11.48 0.74
C ARG A 5 19.11 -10.23 0.65
N LEU A 6 18.04 -10.17 1.45
CA LEU A 6 17.11 -9.04 1.49
C LEU A 6 17.56 -7.93 2.45
N ALA A 7 18.63 -8.12 3.24
CA ALA A 7 19.10 -7.16 4.23
C ALA A 7 19.37 -5.76 3.64
N PRO A 8 20.07 -5.61 2.50
CA PRO A 8 20.35 -4.29 1.93
C PRO A 8 19.09 -3.51 1.54
N PHE A 9 18.00 -4.22 1.21
CA PHE A 9 16.76 -3.62 0.73
C PHE A 9 15.77 -3.27 1.84
N ARG A 10 16.10 -3.57 3.10
CA ARG A 10 15.18 -3.39 4.24
C ARG A 10 14.74 -1.96 4.42
N LEU A 11 15.68 -1.01 4.46
CA LEU A 11 15.33 0.39 4.67
C LEU A 11 14.49 0.95 3.50
N PRO A 12 14.90 0.79 2.21
CA PRO A 12 14.06 1.20 1.08
C PRO A 12 12.67 0.56 1.09
N ALA A 13 12.56 -0.74 1.38
CA ALA A 13 11.27 -1.43 1.39
C ALA A 13 10.34 -0.93 2.50
N LEU A 14 10.87 -0.67 3.70
CA LEU A 14 10.09 -0.12 4.80
C LEU A 14 9.72 1.35 4.58
N ALA A 15 10.62 2.15 3.99
CA ALA A 15 10.30 3.51 3.57
C ALA A 15 9.18 3.53 2.52
N PHE A 16 9.24 2.62 1.55
CA PHE A 16 8.18 2.47 0.56
C PHE A 16 6.86 1.99 1.18
N ALA A 17 6.90 1.05 2.14
CA ALA A 17 5.71 0.65 2.89
C ALA A 17 5.08 1.82 3.66
N ALA A 18 5.91 2.65 4.33
CA ALA A 18 5.43 3.87 5.00
C ALA A 18 4.83 4.87 4.01
N PHE A 19 5.44 5.03 2.83
CA PHE A 19 4.89 5.85 1.75
C PHE A 19 3.52 5.36 1.28
N LEU A 20 3.32 4.04 1.13
CA LEU A 20 2.00 3.48 0.81
C LEU A 20 0.96 3.78 1.88
N LEU A 21 1.33 3.73 3.16
CA LEU A 21 0.44 4.08 4.27
C LEU A 21 0.07 5.57 4.27
N VAL A 22 1.04 6.45 4.02
CA VAL A 22 0.78 7.88 3.85
C VAL A 22 -0.17 8.10 2.67
N GLN A 23 0.03 7.40 1.56
CA GLN A 23 -0.85 7.55 0.40
C GLN A 23 -2.28 7.05 0.67
N ALA A 24 -2.44 5.89 1.30
CA ALA A 24 -3.75 5.38 1.68
C ALA A 24 -4.45 6.34 2.66
N GLY A 25 -3.74 6.77 3.70
CA GLY A 25 -4.26 7.72 4.68
C GLY A 25 -4.67 9.06 4.07
N SER A 26 -3.83 9.64 3.21
CA SER A 26 -4.11 10.92 2.54
C SER A 26 -5.26 10.79 1.54
N ALA A 27 -5.33 9.69 0.80
CA ALA A 27 -6.41 9.42 -0.15
C ALA A 27 -7.75 9.20 0.58
N ALA A 28 -7.77 8.45 1.68
CA ALA A 28 -8.95 8.27 2.53
C ALA A 28 -9.44 9.59 3.14
N ALA A 29 -8.52 10.40 3.66
CA ALA A 29 -8.85 11.73 4.17
C ALA A 29 -9.44 12.62 3.07
N LEU A 30 -8.81 12.68 1.90
CA LEU A 30 -9.30 13.47 0.76
C LEU A 30 -10.65 12.96 0.24
N PHE A 31 -10.86 11.64 0.21
CA PHE A 31 -12.13 11.05 -0.20
C PHE A 31 -13.25 11.42 0.78
N ALA A 32 -12.99 11.34 2.08
CA ALA A 32 -13.96 11.75 3.10
C ALA A 32 -14.24 13.26 3.05
N LEU A 33 -13.21 14.10 2.99
CA LEU A 33 -13.34 15.55 3.01
C LEU A 33 -13.98 16.12 1.73
N LYS A 34 -13.64 15.57 0.55
CA LYS A 34 -14.15 16.09 -0.73
C LYS A 34 -15.45 15.43 -1.18
N LEU A 35 -15.61 14.13 -0.95
CA LEU A 35 -16.74 13.33 -1.46
C LEU A 35 -17.68 12.85 -0.34
N GLY A 36 -17.40 13.14 0.93
CA GLY A 36 -18.25 12.77 2.07
C GLY A 36 -18.30 11.27 2.37
N GLY A 37 -17.43 10.45 1.78
CA GLY A 37 -17.34 9.01 2.07
C GLY A 37 -18.54 8.17 1.60
N SER A 38 -19.50 8.74 0.87
CA SER A 38 -20.76 8.09 0.51
C SER A 38 -21.12 8.26 -0.97
N ALA A 39 -21.98 7.39 -1.48
CA ALA A 39 -22.48 7.50 -2.85
C ALA A 39 -23.26 8.81 -3.08
N ALA A 40 -23.96 9.31 -2.07
CA ALA A 40 -24.66 10.60 -2.15
C ALA A 40 -23.66 11.76 -2.29
N GLY A 41 -22.60 11.79 -1.49
CA GLY A 41 -21.57 12.82 -1.61
C GLY A 41 -20.77 12.73 -2.91
N VAL A 42 -20.53 11.52 -3.43
CA VAL A 42 -19.98 11.31 -4.78
C VAL A 42 -20.88 11.93 -5.85
N ARG A 43 -22.21 11.71 -5.78
CA ARG A 43 -23.16 12.30 -6.74
C ARG A 43 -23.11 13.81 -6.69
N ALA A 44 -23.24 14.40 -5.50
CA ALA A 44 -23.17 15.86 -5.30
C ALA A 44 -21.85 16.44 -5.83
N PHE A 45 -20.72 15.76 -5.59
CA PHE A 45 -19.42 16.23 -6.05
C PHE A 45 -19.27 16.24 -7.58
N TYR A 46 -19.76 15.22 -8.28
CA TYR A 46 -19.60 15.10 -9.73
C TYR A 46 -20.71 15.80 -10.53
N LEU A 47 -21.96 15.74 -10.06
CA LEU A 47 -23.13 16.30 -10.73
C LEU A 47 -23.47 17.72 -10.28
N GLY A 48 -22.78 18.23 -9.26
CA GLY A 48 -23.09 19.51 -8.65
C GLY A 48 -24.18 19.40 -7.58
N ASP A 49 -24.31 20.48 -6.83
CA ASP A 49 -25.25 20.61 -5.72
C ASP A 49 -25.67 22.09 -5.61
N ALA A 50 -26.92 22.38 -5.95
CA ALA A 50 -27.45 23.74 -5.96
C ALA A 50 -27.53 24.34 -4.54
N GLU A 51 -27.81 23.52 -3.53
CA GLU A 51 -27.90 23.98 -2.12
C GLU A 51 -26.53 24.40 -1.59
N ARG A 52 -25.46 23.84 -2.17
CA ARG A 52 -24.06 24.16 -1.85
C ARG A 52 -23.40 25.08 -2.88
N PHE A 53 -24.18 25.63 -3.82
CA PHE A 53 -23.69 26.46 -4.92
C PHE A 53 -22.52 25.81 -5.70
N ALA A 54 -22.52 24.49 -5.81
CA ALA A 54 -21.46 23.71 -6.42
C ALA A 54 -21.82 23.31 -7.85
N ALA A 55 -21.02 23.74 -8.82
CA ALA A 55 -21.19 23.36 -10.21
C ALA A 55 -20.78 21.89 -10.45
N PRO A 56 -21.41 21.20 -11.44
CA PRO A 56 -20.97 19.89 -11.89
C PRO A 56 -19.51 19.94 -12.38
N LYS A 57 -18.79 18.82 -12.27
CA LYS A 57 -17.41 18.76 -12.75
C LYS A 57 -17.33 18.91 -14.27
N SER A 58 -16.36 19.72 -14.72
CA SER A 58 -16.04 19.85 -16.14
C SER A 58 -15.17 18.68 -16.61
N LEU A 59 -15.11 18.46 -17.94
CA LEU A 59 -14.22 17.45 -18.51
C LEU A 59 -12.75 17.76 -18.19
N ALA A 60 -12.34 19.03 -18.33
CA ALA A 60 -11.01 19.49 -17.98
C ALA A 60 -10.68 19.17 -16.50
N GLY A 61 -11.59 19.51 -15.57
CA GLY A 61 -11.38 19.22 -14.15
C GLY A 61 -11.33 17.72 -13.82
N LEU A 62 -12.00 16.86 -14.61
CA LEU A 62 -11.83 15.41 -14.49
C LEU A 62 -10.46 14.94 -15.00
N LEU A 63 -10.01 15.48 -16.13
CA LEU A 63 -8.72 15.13 -16.74
C LEU A 63 -7.52 15.60 -15.90
N GLU A 64 -7.61 16.77 -15.29
CA GLU A 64 -6.62 17.31 -14.35
C GLU A 64 -6.32 16.36 -13.19
N VAL A 65 -7.31 15.56 -12.79
CA VAL A 65 -7.14 14.53 -11.77
C VAL A 65 -6.77 13.19 -12.41
N ALA A 66 -7.46 12.77 -13.46
CA ALA A 66 -7.30 11.44 -14.05
C ALA A 66 -5.91 11.22 -14.65
N VAL A 67 -5.34 12.20 -15.36
CA VAL A 67 -4.05 12.04 -16.05
C VAL A 67 -2.90 11.76 -15.08
N PRO A 68 -2.69 12.55 -14.00
CA PRO A 68 -1.70 12.20 -12.99
C PRO A 68 -1.92 10.82 -12.35
N HIS A 69 -3.18 10.43 -12.12
CA HIS A 69 -3.50 9.13 -11.51
C HIS A 69 -3.19 7.95 -12.43
N LEU A 70 -3.44 8.10 -13.74
CA LEU A 70 -3.09 7.11 -14.77
C LEU A 70 -1.58 6.87 -14.90
N ALA A 71 -0.75 7.83 -14.49
CA ALA A 71 0.69 7.65 -14.42
C ALA A 71 1.15 7.13 -13.05
N ALA A 72 0.76 7.83 -11.98
CA ALA A 72 1.31 7.61 -10.65
C ALA A 72 0.84 6.29 -10.01
N ILE A 73 -0.45 5.94 -10.11
CA ILE A 73 -0.98 4.74 -9.46
C ILE A 73 -0.37 3.46 -10.07
N PRO A 74 -0.36 3.27 -11.40
CA PRO A 74 0.26 2.10 -12.00
C PRO A 74 1.73 1.93 -11.62
N LEU A 75 2.49 3.03 -11.53
CA LEU A 75 3.90 2.98 -11.14
C LEU A 75 4.09 2.52 -9.69
N VAL A 76 3.29 3.08 -8.77
CA VAL A 76 3.32 2.68 -7.34
C VAL A 76 2.91 1.21 -7.18
N LEU A 77 1.84 0.78 -7.85
CA LEU A 77 1.39 -0.61 -7.81
C LEU A 77 2.43 -1.56 -8.43
N PHE A 78 3.04 -1.19 -9.54
CA PHE A 78 4.09 -1.97 -10.18
C PHE A 78 5.29 -2.16 -9.24
N ALA A 79 5.75 -1.09 -8.58
CA ALA A 79 6.83 -1.16 -7.61
C ALA A 79 6.48 -2.09 -6.43
N ALA A 80 5.28 -1.99 -5.86
CA ALA A 80 4.82 -2.86 -4.78
C ALA A 80 4.77 -4.34 -5.18
N VAL A 81 4.15 -4.62 -6.34
CA VAL A 81 4.07 -5.97 -6.91
C VAL A 81 5.46 -6.54 -7.14
N HIS A 82 6.37 -5.74 -7.72
CA HIS A 82 7.73 -6.17 -8.04
C HIS A 82 8.49 -6.58 -6.77
N VAL A 83 8.53 -5.71 -5.75
CA VAL A 83 9.29 -5.98 -4.51
C VAL A 83 8.75 -7.19 -3.75
N VAL A 84 7.42 -7.29 -3.61
CA VAL A 84 6.80 -8.41 -2.88
C VAL A 84 6.97 -9.73 -3.65
N SER A 85 6.88 -9.71 -4.97
CA SER A 85 7.10 -10.89 -5.81
C SER A 85 8.56 -11.34 -5.79
N PHE A 86 9.51 -10.39 -5.79
CA PHE A 86 10.94 -10.67 -5.67
C PHE A 86 11.27 -11.40 -4.35
N ALA A 87 10.66 -10.96 -3.25
CA ALA A 87 10.79 -11.61 -1.95
C ALA A 87 10.06 -12.96 -1.83
N ARG A 88 9.34 -13.40 -2.89
CA ARG A 88 8.53 -14.62 -2.93
C ARG A 88 7.60 -14.76 -1.73
N ALA A 89 7.06 -13.64 -1.25
CA ALA A 89 6.27 -13.57 -0.02
C ALA A 89 4.88 -14.24 -0.16
N LEU A 90 4.42 -14.44 -1.40
CA LEU A 90 3.12 -15.01 -1.72
C LEU A 90 3.23 -16.09 -2.80
N PRO A 91 2.28 -17.05 -2.82
CA PRO A 91 2.07 -17.91 -3.98
C PRO A 91 1.76 -17.08 -5.24
N ALA A 92 2.29 -17.49 -6.40
CA ALA A 92 2.17 -16.73 -7.65
C ALA A 92 0.71 -16.41 -8.06
N ARG A 93 -0.23 -17.32 -7.78
CA ARG A 93 -1.66 -17.11 -8.05
C ARG A 93 -2.24 -15.98 -7.18
N VAL A 94 -1.88 -15.93 -5.91
CA VAL A 94 -2.36 -14.92 -4.96
C VAL A 94 -1.75 -13.56 -5.29
N ALA A 95 -0.45 -13.49 -5.57
CA ALA A 95 0.22 -12.26 -6.00
C ALA A 95 -0.42 -11.67 -7.26
N ARG A 96 -0.74 -12.54 -8.25
CA ARG A 96 -1.42 -12.13 -9.49
C ARG A 96 -2.84 -11.63 -9.23
N ALA A 97 -3.62 -12.33 -8.40
CA ALA A 97 -4.97 -11.92 -8.06
C ALA A 97 -4.99 -10.56 -7.34
N LEU A 98 -4.08 -10.37 -6.36
CA LEU A 98 -3.96 -9.10 -5.65
C LEU A 98 -3.55 -7.96 -6.61
N ALA A 99 -2.57 -8.21 -7.49
CA ALA A 99 -2.17 -7.23 -8.50
C ALA A 99 -3.33 -6.86 -9.43
N ALA A 100 -3.99 -7.85 -10.04
CA ALA A 100 -5.13 -7.62 -10.93
C ALA A 100 -6.26 -6.84 -10.22
N THR A 101 -6.51 -7.16 -8.95
CA THR A 101 -7.49 -6.45 -8.12
C THR A 101 -7.09 -4.99 -7.90
N SER A 102 -5.83 -4.70 -7.55
CA SER A 102 -5.34 -3.33 -7.35
C SER A 102 -5.44 -2.49 -8.63
N PHE A 103 -4.95 -3.02 -9.76
CA PHE A 103 -5.01 -2.31 -11.04
C PHE A 103 -6.44 -2.12 -11.52
N GLY A 104 -7.28 -3.16 -11.37
CA GLY A 104 -8.70 -3.10 -11.72
C GLY A 104 -9.46 -2.08 -10.88
N ALA A 105 -9.23 -2.04 -9.56
CA ALA A 105 -9.83 -1.07 -8.65
C ALA A 105 -9.41 0.38 -9.00
N ALA A 106 -8.13 0.60 -9.29
CA ALA A 106 -7.64 1.91 -9.72
C ALA A 106 -8.32 2.39 -11.02
N LEU A 107 -8.36 1.52 -12.04
CA LEU A 107 -8.98 1.85 -13.32
C LEU A 107 -10.50 2.07 -13.18
N ALA A 108 -11.19 1.20 -12.43
CA ALA A 108 -12.61 1.33 -12.14
C ALA A 108 -12.91 2.63 -11.40
N GLY A 109 -12.05 3.05 -10.46
CA GLY A 109 -12.20 4.31 -9.73
C GLY A 109 -12.10 5.54 -10.64
N ILE A 110 -11.21 5.51 -11.65
CA ILE A 110 -11.10 6.56 -12.66
C ILE A 110 -12.35 6.53 -13.55
N ALA A 111 -12.65 5.37 -14.15
CA ALA A 111 -13.80 5.19 -15.05
C ALA A 111 -15.14 5.59 -14.39
N ALA A 112 -15.35 5.23 -13.13
CA ALA A 112 -16.55 5.61 -12.38
C ALA A 112 -16.68 7.13 -12.21
N SER A 113 -15.58 7.88 -12.19
CA SER A 113 -15.62 9.36 -12.12
C SER A 113 -16.24 9.97 -13.36
N PHE A 114 -15.84 9.47 -14.54
CA PHE A 114 -16.45 9.84 -15.82
C PHE A 114 -17.87 9.30 -15.94
N GLY A 115 -18.08 8.06 -15.50
CA GLY A 115 -19.38 7.40 -15.54
C GLY A 115 -20.44 8.13 -14.73
N VAL A 116 -20.14 8.52 -13.48
CA VAL A 116 -21.08 9.32 -12.67
C VAL A 116 -21.43 10.63 -13.37
N ARG A 117 -20.46 11.28 -14.00
CA ARG A 117 -20.65 12.58 -14.64
C ARG A 117 -21.42 12.51 -15.97
N TYR A 118 -21.17 11.49 -16.79
CA TYR A 118 -21.63 11.44 -18.19
C TYR A 118 -22.59 10.30 -18.51
N LEU A 119 -22.59 9.22 -17.73
CA LEU A 119 -23.46 8.05 -17.95
C LEU A 119 -24.62 8.00 -16.96
N GLY A 120 -24.38 8.35 -15.69
CA GLY A 120 -25.46 8.51 -14.71
C GLY A 120 -25.06 8.32 -13.25
N ALA A 121 -25.87 8.92 -12.37
CA ALA A 121 -25.69 8.91 -10.91
C ALA A 121 -25.67 7.51 -10.26
N ALA A 122 -26.21 6.50 -10.95
CA ALA A 122 -26.24 5.11 -10.50
C ALA A 122 -24.84 4.50 -10.35
N LEU A 123 -23.82 5.08 -10.98
CA LEU A 123 -22.43 4.61 -10.89
C LEU A 123 -21.67 5.12 -9.66
N ALA A 124 -22.29 5.96 -8.82
CA ALA A 124 -21.65 6.50 -7.62
C ALA A 124 -21.21 5.43 -6.60
N PRO A 125 -21.99 4.36 -6.33
CA PRO A 125 -21.53 3.26 -5.50
C PRO A 125 -20.30 2.55 -6.07
N ALA A 126 -20.19 2.44 -7.40
CA ALA A 126 -19.02 1.83 -8.04
C ALA A 126 -17.75 2.64 -7.77
N LYS A 127 -17.84 3.98 -7.72
CA LYS A 127 -16.72 4.85 -7.33
C LYS A 127 -16.27 4.60 -5.89
N VAL A 128 -17.22 4.48 -4.96
CA VAL A 128 -16.93 4.20 -3.53
C VAL A 128 -16.30 2.82 -3.37
N ALA A 129 -16.89 1.79 -4.01
CA ALA A 129 -16.38 0.43 -3.95
C ALA A 129 -14.98 0.31 -4.55
N ALA A 130 -14.73 0.92 -5.71
CA ALA A 130 -13.43 0.93 -6.35
C ALA A 130 -12.37 1.64 -5.48
N PHE A 131 -12.73 2.77 -4.86
CA PHE A 131 -11.86 3.46 -3.92
C PHE A 131 -11.52 2.58 -2.71
N ALA A 132 -12.54 2.04 -2.03
CA ALA A 132 -12.34 1.19 -0.86
C ALA A 132 -11.51 -0.06 -1.19
N LEU A 133 -11.76 -0.69 -2.34
CA LEU A 133 -10.99 -1.84 -2.79
C LEU A 133 -9.52 -1.48 -3.06
N LEU A 134 -9.26 -0.33 -3.71
CA LEU A 134 -7.90 0.14 -3.94
C LEU A 134 -7.18 0.37 -2.60
N GLU A 135 -7.80 1.08 -1.67
CA GLU A 135 -7.28 1.33 -0.32
C GLU A 135 -6.92 0.03 0.41
N LEU A 136 -7.85 -0.93 0.43
CA LEU A 136 -7.61 -2.24 1.04
C LEU A 136 -6.41 -2.96 0.42
N THR A 137 -6.27 -2.91 -0.91
CA THR A 137 -5.12 -3.54 -1.56
C THR A 137 -3.80 -2.79 -1.30
N LEU A 138 -3.80 -1.46 -1.20
CA LEU A 138 -2.62 -0.68 -0.83
C LEU A 138 -2.16 -1.03 0.59
N LEU A 139 -3.10 -1.13 1.54
CA LEU A 139 -2.82 -1.58 2.90
C LEU A 139 -2.29 -3.02 2.92
N ALA A 140 -2.82 -3.91 2.07
CA ALA A 140 -2.31 -5.27 1.95
C ALA A 140 -0.86 -5.29 1.43
N TRP A 141 -0.53 -4.49 0.41
CA TRP A 141 0.84 -4.36 -0.09
C TRP A 141 1.79 -3.81 0.99
N ALA A 142 1.39 -2.78 1.71
CA ALA A 142 2.17 -2.23 2.82
C ALA A 142 2.39 -3.26 3.94
N ALA A 143 1.36 -4.02 4.31
CA ALA A 143 1.45 -5.07 5.32
C ALA A 143 2.37 -6.21 4.88
N LEU A 144 2.34 -6.61 3.60
CA LEU A 144 3.23 -7.64 3.05
C LEU A 144 4.69 -7.19 3.09
N LEU A 145 4.98 -5.95 2.69
CA LEU A 145 6.32 -5.37 2.80
C LEU A 145 6.78 -5.34 4.27
N GLY A 146 5.91 -4.92 5.19
CA GLY A 146 6.19 -4.96 6.63
C GLY A 146 6.49 -6.39 7.12
N ALA A 147 5.69 -7.37 6.73
CA ALA A 147 5.85 -8.77 7.14
C ALA A 147 7.16 -9.40 6.63
N VAL A 148 7.62 -9.00 5.44
CA VAL A 148 8.88 -9.48 4.86
C VAL A 148 10.11 -8.83 5.53
N PHE A 149 10.06 -7.52 5.74
CA PHE A 149 11.23 -6.71 6.09
C PHE A 149 11.33 -6.29 7.56
N LEU A 150 10.28 -6.45 8.37
CA LEU A 150 10.38 -6.26 9.82
C LEU A 150 11.11 -7.44 10.50
N PRO A 151 11.91 -7.17 11.53
CA PRO A 151 12.58 -8.21 12.29
C PRO A 151 11.55 -9.07 13.02
N ALA A 152 11.75 -10.39 13.02
CA ALA A 152 10.92 -11.29 13.82
C ALA A 152 11.15 -10.96 15.29
N ARG A 153 10.07 -10.66 16.03
CA ARG A 153 10.11 -10.18 17.42
C ARG A 153 10.84 -11.14 18.40
N GLY A 154 11.17 -12.37 18.00
CA GLY A 154 11.90 -13.35 18.80
C GLY A 154 13.44 -13.33 18.72
N GLY A 155 14.04 -12.67 17.72
CA GLY A 155 15.51 -12.75 17.51
C GLY A 155 16.35 -11.89 18.48
N ALA A 156 15.76 -10.84 19.04
CA ALA A 156 16.46 -9.95 19.97
C ALA A 156 16.58 -10.55 21.39
N ARG A 157 15.70 -11.49 21.76
CA ARG A 157 15.73 -12.17 23.07
C ARG A 157 16.77 -13.30 23.08
N ALA A 158 16.83 -14.11 22.02
CA ALA A 158 17.79 -15.20 21.89
C ALA A 158 19.26 -14.73 21.82
N ARG A 159 19.54 -13.53 21.26
CA ARG A 159 20.91 -12.97 21.23
C ARG A 159 21.37 -12.42 22.58
N ARG A 160 20.45 -12.21 23.52
CA ARG A 160 20.74 -11.74 24.89
C ARG A 160 20.94 -12.90 25.88
N GLU A 161 20.48 -14.10 25.52
CA GLU A 161 20.60 -15.34 26.29
C GLU A 161 21.72 -16.27 25.79
N ALA A 162 22.43 -15.90 24.72
CA ALA A 162 23.65 -16.61 24.33
C ALA A 162 24.65 -16.49 25.50
N PRO A 163 25.04 -17.60 26.16
CA PRO A 163 25.99 -17.52 27.25
C PRO A 163 27.27 -16.93 26.68
N LEU A 164 27.83 -15.92 27.37
CA LEU A 164 29.24 -15.58 27.25
C LEU A 164 29.99 -16.87 27.55
N ARG A 165 30.30 -17.65 26.50
CA ARG A 165 31.31 -18.70 26.59
C ARG A 165 32.58 -17.97 26.94
N THR A 166 32.92 -18.05 28.22
CA THR A 166 34.17 -17.63 28.78
C THR A 166 35.25 -18.48 28.14
N ASP A 167 35.79 -18.02 27.02
CA ASP A 167 37.02 -18.56 26.42
C ASP A 167 38.24 -18.40 27.36
N SER A 168 38.05 -17.81 28.55
CA SER A 168 39.02 -17.72 29.63
C SER A 168 39.36 -19.06 30.32
N ALA A 169 38.56 -20.12 30.15
CA ALA A 169 38.83 -21.39 30.84
C ALA A 169 39.79 -22.33 30.07
N ALA A 170 39.98 -22.12 28.76
CA ALA A 170 40.88 -22.95 27.96
C ALA A 170 42.34 -22.46 28.00
N ALA A 171 42.57 -21.16 28.21
CA ALA A 171 43.92 -20.59 28.29
C ALA A 171 44.65 -20.95 29.60
N ALA A 172 43.93 -21.06 30.73
CA ALA A 172 44.54 -21.37 32.02
C ALA A 172 44.99 -22.84 32.19
N ALA A 173 44.52 -23.75 31.33
CA ALA A 173 44.93 -25.15 31.36
C ALA A 173 46.23 -25.41 30.56
N GLN A 174 46.66 -24.47 29.72
CA GLN A 174 47.89 -24.61 28.92
C GLN A 174 49.13 -24.04 29.61
N GLU A 175 48.99 -23.18 30.62
CA GLU A 175 50.12 -22.63 31.39
C GLU A 175 50.55 -23.48 32.61
N MET A 176 49.87 -24.59 32.91
CA MET A 176 50.24 -25.49 34.02
C MET A 176 51.02 -26.74 33.59
N VAL A 177 51.46 -26.82 32.32
CA VAL A 177 52.16 -28.00 31.76
C VAL A 177 53.53 -27.66 31.14
N GLU A 178 53.98 -26.40 31.20
CA GLU A 178 55.38 -26.01 30.89
C GLU A 178 56.09 -25.51 32.15
#